data_AF-A0A512UCB9-F1
#
_entry.id   AF-A0A512UCB9-F1
#
_cell.length_a   1.000
_cell.length_b   1.000
_cell.length_c   1.000
_cell.angle_alpha   90.00
_cell.angle_beta   90.00
_cell.angle_gamma   90.00
#
_symmetry.space_group_name_H-M   'P 1'
#
loop_
_entity.id
_entity.type
_entity.pdbx_description
1 polymer ?
#
loop_
_entity_poly.entity_id
_entity_poly.type
_entity_poly.pdbx_seq_one_letter_code
_entity_poly.pdbx_strand_id
1 'polypeptide(L)'
;MTKSKKVQKVELNFDNIEKLEHLKPVPKSRSSSITSVESEDGSIMEVLKAPPQKDFEDIMAFESYIRDETWDNDFDYCHAHLTYYPPFVMKECHENLDKIKPTMNKNSRKFRRNLQHHIKRHLMVDMEKCSGFQMDFGKGTMEETPKSITWKFHDEGNHGFDSEENDMYNRHWKLELQVKCNNESALVEVDYKAIPI
;
A
#
# COMPACT_ATOMS: atom_id res chain seq x y z
N MET A 1 -37.15 17.29 9.20
CA MET A 1 -36.47 16.04 9.59
C MET A 1 -35.77 15.46 8.38
N THR A 2 -34.48 15.75 8.20
CA THR A 2 -33.65 15.25 7.11
C THR A 2 -33.15 13.86 7.48
N LYS A 3 -33.60 12.84 6.74
CA LYS A 3 -33.13 11.45 6.89
C LYS A 3 -31.67 11.38 6.42
N SER A 4 -30.76 11.09 7.35
CA SER A 4 -29.35 10.81 7.04
C SER A 4 -29.27 9.58 6.12
N LYS A 5 -28.62 9.74 4.95
CA LYS A 5 -28.30 8.63 4.05
C LYS A 5 -27.36 7.69 4.80
N LYS A 6 -27.81 6.47 5.11
CA LYS A 6 -26.91 5.38 5.53
C LYS A 6 -25.89 5.19 4.42
N VAL A 7 -24.63 5.53 4.70
CA VAL A 7 -23.48 5.06 3.91
C VAL A 7 -23.51 3.53 4.05
N GLN A 8 -23.93 2.84 2.99
CA GLN A 8 -23.78 1.39 2.91
C GLN A 8 -22.28 1.13 2.87
N LYS A 9 -21.73 0.63 3.98
CA LYS A 9 -20.39 0.03 3.99
C LYS A 9 -20.47 -1.20 3.09
N VAL A 10 -19.94 -1.09 1.88
CA VAL A 10 -19.71 -2.24 1.00
C VAL A 10 -18.49 -2.93 1.60
N GLU A 11 -18.69 -4.04 2.29
CA GLU A 11 -17.60 -4.86 2.79
C GLU A 11 -16.99 -5.63 1.62
N LEU A 12 -15.67 -5.51 1.42
CA LEU A 12 -14.95 -6.37 0.48
C LEU A 12 -14.97 -7.79 1.05
N ASN A 13 -15.46 -8.74 0.26
CA ASN A 13 -15.49 -10.13 0.68
C ASN A 13 -14.12 -10.77 0.42
N PHE A 14 -13.27 -10.75 1.45
CA PHE A 14 -11.92 -11.32 1.40
C PHE A 14 -11.90 -12.85 1.29
N ASP A 15 -13.02 -13.54 1.53
CA ASP A 15 -13.08 -15.01 1.51
C ASP A 15 -13.20 -15.58 0.09
N ASN A 16 -13.43 -14.72 -0.92
CA ASN A 16 -13.64 -15.15 -2.31
C ASN A 16 -12.74 -14.40 -3.31
N ILE A 17 -11.55 -13.99 -2.88
CA ILE A 17 -10.57 -13.34 -3.76
C ILE A 17 -9.75 -14.43 -4.48
N GLU A 18 -9.73 -14.38 -5.81
CA GLU A 18 -8.91 -15.27 -6.63
C GLU A 18 -7.43 -14.99 -6.37
N LYS A 19 -6.66 -16.06 -6.12
CA LYS A 19 -5.21 -15.96 -5.99
C LYS A 19 -4.57 -15.85 -7.37
N LEU A 20 -3.52 -15.05 -7.46
CA LEU A 20 -2.68 -15.00 -8.64
C LEU A 20 -1.75 -16.22 -8.59
N GLU A 21 -2.21 -17.36 -9.11
CA GLU A 21 -1.43 -18.62 -9.09
C GLU A 21 -0.32 -18.65 -10.15
N HIS A 22 -0.48 -17.89 -11.24
CA HIS A 22 0.44 -17.84 -12.36
C HIS A 22 0.65 -16.40 -12.86
N LEU A 23 1.88 -16.11 -13.26
CA LEU A 23 2.26 -14.85 -13.88
C LEU A 23 1.77 -14.78 -15.32
N LYS A 24 1.45 -13.56 -15.74
CA LYS A 24 1.10 -13.24 -17.12
C LYS A 24 2.20 -12.33 -17.69
N PRO A 25 2.38 -12.29 -19.03
CA PRO A 25 3.32 -11.38 -19.66
C PRO A 25 3.00 -9.92 -19.32
N VAL A 26 4.04 -9.09 -19.29
CA VAL A 26 3.94 -7.66 -19.00
C VAL A 26 2.95 -6.99 -19.98
N PRO A 27 1.97 -6.20 -19.50
CA PRO A 27 1.04 -5.48 -20.36
C PRO A 27 1.75 -4.53 -21.34
N LYS A 28 1.32 -4.54 -22.60
CA LYS A 28 1.87 -3.64 -23.66
C LYS A 28 1.65 -2.16 -23.37
N SER A 29 0.68 -1.82 -22.52
CA SER A 29 0.44 -0.46 -22.01
C SER A 29 1.68 0.10 -21.30
N ARG A 30 2.46 -0.76 -20.63
CA ARG A 30 3.64 -0.36 -19.85
C ARG A 30 4.78 0.23 -20.68
N SER A 31 4.91 -0.17 -21.95
CA SER A 31 5.94 0.36 -22.86
C SER A 31 5.84 1.89 -23.03
N SER A 32 4.66 2.48 -22.81
CA SER A 32 4.47 3.94 -22.84
C SER A 32 5.12 4.69 -21.67
N SER A 33 5.50 3.99 -20.59
CA SER A 33 6.13 4.58 -19.39
C SER A 33 7.66 4.52 -19.41
N ILE A 34 8.27 3.99 -20.48
CA ILE A 34 9.71 3.92 -20.63
C ILE A 34 10.23 5.28 -21.11
N THR A 35 11.25 5.80 -20.43
CA THR A 35 11.93 7.05 -20.81
C THR A 35 13.42 6.79 -21.04
N SER A 36 13.98 7.34 -22.11
CA SER A 36 15.40 7.26 -22.41
C SER A 36 16.15 8.34 -21.63
N VAL A 37 17.13 7.94 -20.81
CA VAL A 37 18.07 8.83 -20.13
C VAL A 37 19.48 8.57 -20.62
N GLU A 38 20.20 9.64 -20.94
CA GLU A 38 21.62 9.56 -21.27
C GLU A 38 22.44 9.46 -19.98
N SER A 39 23.19 8.37 -19.84
CA SER A 39 24.15 8.19 -18.75
C SER A 39 25.41 9.03 -19.00
N GLU A 40 26.20 9.29 -17.95
CA GLU A 40 27.44 10.08 -18.03
C GLU A 40 28.46 9.51 -19.03
N ASP A 41 28.40 8.21 -19.33
CA ASP A 41 29.24 7.52 -20.31
C ASP A 41 28.73 7.64 -21.77
N GLY A 42 27.66 8.40 -22.00
CA GLY A 42 27.05 8.59 -23.33
C GLY A 42 26.18 7.41 -23.80
N SER A 43 25.95 6.39 -22.95
CA SER A 43 24.98 5.33 -23.22
C SER A 43 23.55 5.78 -22.94
N ILE A 44 22.61 5.44 -23.83
CA ILE A 44 21.18 5.66 -23.61
C ILE A 44 20.64 4.46 -22.82
N MET A 45 20.18 4.70 -21.59
CA MET A 45 19.47 3.71 -20.79
C MET A 45 17.96 3.98 -20.83
N GLU A 46 17.18 2.94 -21.08
CA GLU A 46 15.73 2.96 -20.92
C GLU A 46 15.38 2.79 -19.44
N VAL A 47 14.82 3.82 -18.82
CA VAL A 47 14.39 3.81 -17.41
C VAL A 47 12.88 3.95 -17.34
N LEU A 48 12.26 3.03 -16.60
CA LEU A 48 10.84 3.08 -16.30
C LEU A 48 10.56 4.29 -15.41
N LYS A 49 9.64 5.17 -15.82
CA LYS A 49 9.18 6.25 -14.95
C LYS A 49 8.51 5.67 -13.69
N ALA A 50 8.52 6.39 -12.58
CA ALA A 50 7.72 5.98 -11.42
C ALA A 50 6.22 5.94 -11.76
N PRO A 51 5.46 4.95 -11.25
CA PRO A 51 4.03 4.86 -11.51
C PRO A 51 3.30 6.12 -11.00
N PRO A 52 2.24 6.56 -11.70
CA PRO A 52 1.46 7.71 -11.28
C PRO A 52 0.81 7.44 -9.93
N GLN A 53 0.98 8.36 -8.98
CA GLN A 53 0.39 8.27 -7.65
C GLN A 53 -1.13 8.41 -7.73
N LYS A 54 -1.87 7.48 -7.11
CA LYS A 54 -3.31 7.59 -6.86
C LYS A 54 -3.57 7.80 -5.37
N ASP A 55 -4.32 8.84 -5.03
CA ASP A 55 -4.62 9.21 -3.65
C ASP A 55 -5.99 8.68 -3.21
N PHE A 56 -6.06 8.15 -1.98
CA PHE A 56 -7.22 7.56 -1.36
C PHE A 56 -7.42 8.10 0.05
N GLU A 57 -8.67 8.28 0.45
CA GLU A 57 -9.04 8.67 1.82
C GLU A 57 -9.74 7.53 2.59
N ASP A 58 -10.12 6.47 1.87
CA ASP A 58 -10.83 5.31 2.38
C ASP A 58 -10.01 4.03 2.14
N ILE A 59 -9.84 3.24 3.19
CA ILE A 59 -9.09 1.99 3.14
C ILE A 59 -9.74 1.00 2.17
N MET A 60 -11.07 0.99 2.07
CA MET A 60 -11.79 0.09 1.16
C MET A 60 -11.51 0.43 -0.32
N ALA A 61 -11.42 1.72 -0.64
CA ALA A 61 -11.09 2.16 -1.99
C ALA A 61 -9.65 1.79 -2.36
N PHE A 62 -8.73 1.93 -1.40
CA PHE A 62 -7.34 1.52 -1.54
C PHE A 62 -7.17 0.00 -1.73
N GLU A 63 -7.89 -0.81 -0.96
CA GLU A 63 -7.87 -2.28 -1.09
C GLU A 63 -8.47 -2.74 -2.41
N SER A 64 -9.61 -2.14 -2.81
CA SER A 64 -10.21 -2.39 -4.12
C SER A 64 -9.25 -2.06 -5.25
N TYR A 65 -8.54 -0.93 -5.12
CA TYR A 65 -7.56 -0.50 -6.09
C TYR A 65 -6.43 -1.54 -6.29
N ILE A 66 -5.84 -2.03 -5.19
CA ILE A 66 -4.79 -3.07 -5.27
C ILE A 66 -5.30 -4.32 -5.96
N ARG A 67 -6.51 -4.77 -5.61
CA ARG A 67 -7.12 -5.94 -6.25
C ARG A 67 -7.32 -5.71 -7.74
N ASP A 68 -7.88 -4.57 -8.12
CA ASP A 68 -8.20 -4.28 -9.52
C ASP A 68 -6.91 -4.18 -10.37
N GLU A 69 -5.80 -3.66 -9.82
CA GLU A 69 -4.48 -3.67 -10.50
C GLU A 69 -3.92 -5.10 -10.69
N THR A 70 -4.19 -6.03 -9.77
CA THR A 70 -3.88 -7.45 -10.00
C THR A 70 -4.70 -8.01 -11.16
N TRP A 71 -6.00 -7.68 -11.22
CA TRP A 71 -6.89 -8.16 -12.28
C TRP A 71 -6.49 -7.62 -13.66
N ASP A 72 -6.10 -6.35 -13.71
CA ASP A 72 -5.60 -5.67 -14.90
C ASP A 72 -4.16 -6.05 -15.27
N ASN A 73 -3.53 -6.91 -14.45
CA ASN A 73 -2.17 -7.41 -14.65
C ASN A 73 -1.08 -6.32 -14.57
N ASP A 74 -1.34 -5.23 -13.85
CA ASP A 74 -0.42 -4.09 -13.64
C ASP A 74 0.07 -3.95 -12.17
N PHE A 75 -0.16 -4.98 -11.35
CA PHE A 75 0.20 -5.03 -9.92
C PHE A 75 1.66 -4.73 -9.58
N ASP A 76 2.59 -5.01 -10.49
CA ASP A 76 4.04 -4.78 -10.36
C ASP A 76 4.48 -3.38 -10.80
N TYR A 77 3.54 -2.53 -11.21
CA TYR A 77 3.78 -1.13 -11.59
C TYR A 77 2.66 -0.22 -11.08
N CYS A 78 2.59 -0.01 -9.76
CA CYS A 78 1.54 0.80 -9.15
C CYS A 78 2.07 1.67 -8.00
N HIS A 79 1.38 2.80 -7.75
CA HIS A 79 1.68 3.70 -6.65
C HIS A 79 0.37 4.24 -6.06
N ALA A 80 0.08 3.85 -4.82
CA ALA A 80 -1.11 4.24 -4.10
C ALA A 80 -0.76 4.93 -2.78
N HIS A 81 -1.40 6.06 -2.53
CA HIS A 81 -1.26 6.81 -1.30
C HIS A 81 -2.61 6.85 -0.57
N LEU A 82 -2.64 6.43 0.68
CA LEU A 82 -3.84 6.39 1.51
C LEU A 82 -3.66 7.27 2.75
N THR A 83 -4.55 8.23 2.95
CA THR A 83 -4.61 9.03 4.18
C THR A 83 -5.92 8.77 4.90
N TYR A 84 -5.86 8.16 6.09
CA TYR A 84 -7.07 7.71 6.81
C TYR A 84 -6.92 7.78 8.33
N TYR A 85 -8.05 7.67 9.03
CA TYR A 85 -8.09 7.44 10.46
C TYR A 85 -8.14 5.94 10.74
N PRO A 86 -7.17 5.38 11.49
CA PRO A 86 -7.18 3.96 11.80
C PRO A 86 -8.45 3.52 12.55
N PRO A 87 -8.96 2.29 12.31
CA PRO A 87 -10.22 1.82 12.91
C PRO A 87 -10.24 1.88 14.44
N PHE A 88 -9.10 1.67 15.10
CA PHE A 88 -9.03 1.73 16.56
C PHE A 88 -9.21 3.16 17.11
N VAL A 89 -8.86 4.19 16.34
CA VAL A 89 -9.09 5.61 16.69
C VAL A 89 -10.58 5.91 16.54
N MET A 90 -11.15 5.55 15.38
CA MET A 90 -12.57 5.78 15.06
C MET A 90 -13.48 5.10 16.08
N LYS A 91 -13.16 3.87 16.48
CA LYS A 91 -13.88 3.12 17.50
C LYS A 91 -13.81 3.77 18.89
N GLU A 92 -12.65 4.31 19.27
CA GLU A 92 -12.50 5.01 20.57
C GLU A 92 -13.30 6.32 20.62
N CYS A 93 -13.57 6.93 19.46
CA CYS A 93 -14.28 8.20 19.33
C CYS A 93 -15.75 8.04 18.91
N HIS A 94 -16.26 6.80 18.82
CA HIS A 94 -17.61 6.49 18.35
C HIS A 94 -17.92 7.07 16.96
N GLU A 95 -16.98 6.95 16.03
CA GLU A 95 -17.09 7.46 14.65
C GLU A 95 -17.28 8.99 14.58
N ASN A 96 -16.91 9.73 15.63
CA ASN A 96 -16.97 11.19 15.66
C ASN A 96 -15.56 11.80 15.74
N LEU A 97 -15.16 12.47 14.65
CA LEU A 97 -13.84 13.08 14.50
C LEU A 97 -13.58 14.20 15.54
N ASP A 98 -14.62 14.92 15.97
CA ASP A 98 -14.50 16.01 16.95
C ASP A 98 -14.13 15.49 18.36
N LYS A 99 -14.32 14.19 18.60
CA LYS A 99 -13.99 13.53 19.86
C LYS A 99 -12.59 12.94 19.89
N ILE A 100 -11.83 13.03 18.79
CA ILE A 100 -10.45 12.58 18.74
C ILE A 100 -9.63 13.40 19.74
N LYS A 101 -9.06 12.72 20.73
CA LYS A 101 -8.24 13.40 21.73
C LYS A 101 -6.97 13.91 21.05
N PRO A 102 -6.50 15.13 21.35
CA PRO A 102 -5.24 15.65 20.81
C PRO A 102 -4.04 14.75 21.14
N THR A 103 -4.13 13.93 22.19
CA THR A 103 -3.09 12.96 22.59
C THR A 103 -3.09 11.67 21.77
N MET A 104 -4.04 11.45 20.86
CA MET A 104 -4.06 10.31 19.92
C MET A 104 -3.18 10.59 18.71
N ASN A 105 -1.88 10.73 18.94
CA ASN A 105 -0.90 11.03 17.90
C ASN A 105 0.40 10.22 18.16
N LYS A 106 1.46 10.48 17.38
CA LYS A 106 2.74 9.77 17.51
C LYS A 106 3.33 9.77 18.93
N ASN A 107 3.08 10.80 19.75
CA ASN A 107 3.64 10.93 21.10
C ASN A 107 2.98 9.96 22.09
N SER A 108 1.82 9.39 21.76
CA SER A 108 1.16 8.40 22.59
C SER A 108 1.70 6.99 22.33
N ARG A 109 2.28 6.38 23.37
CA ARG A 109 2.73 4.98 23.33
C ARG A 109 1.59 4.00 23.03
N LYS A 110 0.37 4.29 23.52
CA LYS A 110 -0.84 3.49 23.23
C LYS A 110 -1.17 3.56 21.73
N PHE A 111 -1.15 4.77 21.16
CA PHE A 111 -1.41 4.98 19.74
C PHE A 111 -0.38 4.26 18.87
N ARG A 112 0.92 4.45 19.13
CA ARG A 112 2.01 3.77 18.39
C ARG A 112 1.86 2.25 18.40
N ARG A 113 1.59 1.65 19.56
CA ARG A 113 1.43 0.20 19.70
C ARG A 113 0.22 -0.31 18.93
N ASN A 114 -0.92 0.39 19.04
CA ASN A 114 -2.14 0.00 18.35
C ASN A 114 -1.99 0.15 16.83
N LEU A 115 -1.31 1.20 16.39
CA LEU A 115 -1.00 1.42 14.97
C LEU A 115 -0.09 0.31 14.43
N GLN A 116 0.99 -0.02 15.12
CA GLN A 116 1.87 -1.12 14.71
C GLN A 116 1.14 -2.46 14.65
N HIS A 117 0.23 -2.72 15.59
CA HIS A 117 -0.61 -3.91 15.57
C HIS A 117 -1.55 -3.90 14.35
N HIS A 118 -2.18 -2.76 14.06
CA HIS A 118 -3.05 -2.58 12.92
C HIS A 118 -2.31 -2.81 11.59
N ILE A 119 -1.11 -2.24 11.43
CA ILE A 119 -0.28 -2.44 10.22
C ILE A 119 -0.03 -3.93 9.97
N LYS A 120 0.41 -4.67 10.99
CA LYS A 120 0.82 -6.08 10.85
C LYS A 120 -0.33 -7.08 10.76
N ARG A 121 -1.48 -6.78 11.36
CA ARG A 121 -2.60 -7.74 11.50
C ARG A 121 -3.74 -7.50 10.53
N HIS A 122 -3.82 -6.28 10.01
CA HIS A 122 -4.89 -5.85 9.12
C HIS A 122 -4.27 -5.35 7.84
N LEU A 123 -3.66 -4.16 7.82
CA LEU A 123 -3.20 -3.52 6.57
C LEU A 123 -2.38 -4.45 5.66
N MET A 124 -1.28 -5.03 6.16
CA MET A 124 -0.44 -5.94 5.36
C MET A 124 -1.16 -7.22 4.96
N VAL A 125 -1.96 -7.79 5.86
CA VAL A 125 -2.68 -9.06 5.63
C VAL A 125 -3.80 -8.86 4.61
N ASP A 126 -4.50 -7.75 4.69
CA ASP A 126 -5.62 -7.41 3.82
C ASP A 126 -5.09 -7.01 2.43
N MET A 127 -3.94 -6.32 2.35
CA MET A 127 -3.21 -6.07 1.09
C MET A 127 -2.75 -7.36 0.42
N GLU A 128 -2.12 -8.29 1.15
CA GLU A 128 -1.70 -9.60 0.63
C GLU A 128 -2.90 -10.34 0.03
N LYS A 129 -4.01 -10.41 0.78
CA LYS A 129 -5.26 -11.02 0.30
C LYS A 129 -5.83 -10.34 -0.94
N CYS A 130 -5.84 -9.00 -0.99
CA CYS A 130 -6.37 -8.26 -2.14
C CYS A 130 -5.51 -8.45 -3.39
N SER A 131 -4.20 -8.45 -3.20
CA SER A 131 -3.23 -8.56 -4.29
C SER A 131 -3.19 -9.96 -4.91
N GLY A 132 -3.59 -10.99 -4.15
CA GLY A 132 -3.62 -12.37 -4.60
C GLY A 132 -2.27 -13.08 -4.63
N PHE A 133 -1.18 -12.41 -4.21
CA PHE A 133 0.17 -12.98 -4.11
C PHE A 133 0.75 -12.79 -2.71
N GLN A 134 1.82 -13.53 -2.38
CA GLN A 134 2.41 -13.49 -1.05
C GLN A 134 3.29 -12.24 -0.88
N MET A 135 3.03 -11.43 0.14
CA MET A 135 3.87 -10.28 0.48
C MET A 135 4.68 -10.61 1.75
N ASP A 136 6.00 -10.78 1.61
CA ASP A 136 6.90 -10.98 2.75
C ASP A 136 7.61 -9.67 3.12
N PHE A 137 6.83 -8.76 3.70
CA PHE A 137 7.38 -7.58 4.34
C PHE A 137 8.21 -8.00 5.56
N GLY A 138 9.52 -8.07 5.38
CA GLY A 138 10.47 -8.45 6.42
C GLY A 138 10.51 -7.47 7.60
N LYS A 139 11.68 -7.33 8.22
CA LYS A 139 11.81 -6.43 9.37
C LYS A 139 11.78 -4.96 8.92
N GLY A 140 10.62 -4.31 9.08
CA GLY A 140 10.49 -2.88 8.81
C GLY A 140 11.44 -2.02 9.64
N THR A 141 11.94 -0.96 9.01
CA THR A 141 12.73 0.09 9.66
C THR A 141 11.81 1.16 10.22
N MET A 142 12.15 1.71 11.39
CA MET A 142 11.40 2.79 12.02
C MET A 142 12.29 4.02 12.08
N GLU A 143 11.83 5.10 11.46
CA GLU A 143 12.46 6.41 11.49
C GLU A 143 11.57 7.34 12.32
N GLU A 144 12.09 7.81 13.46
CA GLU A 144 11.38 8.76 14.32
C GLU A 144 12.02 10.13 14.18
N THR A 145 11.21 11.10 13.76
CA THR A 145 11.56 12.51 13.74
C THR A 145 10.80 13.25 14.84
N PRO A 146 11.18 14.50 15.20
CA PRO A 146 10.41 15.30 16.15
C PRO A 146 8.94 15.49 15.75
N LYS A 147 8.63 15.46 14.44
CA LYS A 147 7.27 15.71 13.91
C LYS A 147 6.51 14.45 13.50
N SER A 148 7.20 13.37 13.12
CA SER A 148 6.56 12.16 12.61
C SER A 148 7.27 10.88 13.05
N ILE A 149 6.56 9.76 12.96
CA ILE A 149 7.16 8.43 12.96
C ILE A 149 6.79 7.79 11.63
N THR A 150 7.78 7.19 10.99
CA THR A 150 7.64 6.52 9.71
C THR A 150 8.15 5.09 9.84
N TRP A 151 7.32 4.13 9.48
CA TRP A 151 7.69 2.73 9.31
C TRP A 151 7.85 2.45 7.82
N LYS A 152 8.99 1.90 7.41
CA LYS A 152 9.25 1.50 6.03
C LYS A 152 9.44 -0.01 5.99
N PHE A 153 8.77 -0.65 5.05
CA PHE A 153 8.86 -2.07 4.78
C PHE A 153 9.20 -2.24 3.30
N HIS A 154 10.09 -3.18 3.04
CA HIS A 154 10.52 -3.52 1.69
C HIS A 154 10.36 -5.02 1.54
N ASP A 155 9.90 -5.44 0.37
CA ASP A 155 9.84 -6.83 -0.05
C ASP A 155 10.42 -6.92 -1.46
N GLU A 156 11.54 -7.63 -1.57
CA GLU A 156 12.24 -7.93 -2.83
C GLU A 156 12.23 -9.44 -3.10
N GLY A 157 11.32 -10.18 -2.45
CA GLY A 157 11.18 -11.62 -2.61
C GLY A 157 10.54 -12.01 -3.94
N ASN A 158 10.33 -13.31 -4.12
CA ASN A 158 9.69 -13.87 -5.31
C ASN A 158 8.15 -13.82 -5.24
N HIS A 159 7.58 -13.17 -4.23
CA HIS A 159 6.13 -12.99 -4.02
C HIS A 159 5.28 -14.28 -4.02
N GLY A 160 5.90 -15.42 -3.74
CA GLY A 160 5.28 -16.75 -3.77
C GLY A 160 5.32 -17.46 -5.13
N PHE A 161 5.97 -16.88 -6.14
CA PHE A 161 6.16 -17.48 -7.47
C PHE A 161 7.48 -18.23 -7.60
N ASP A 162 7.52 -19.23 -8.47
CA ASP A 162 8.75 -19.96 -8.79
C ASP A 162 9.70 -19.06 -9.61
N SER A 163 11.00 -19.13 -9.31
CA SER A 163 12.01 -18.31 -10.02
C SER A 163 12.01 -18.55 -11.53
N GLU A 164 11.72 -19.77 -11.98
CA GLU A 164 11.64 -20.12 -13.40
C GLU A 164 10.49 -19.38 -14.11
N GLU A 165 9.37 -19.15 -13.43
CA GLU A 165 8.22 -18.42 -13.98
C GLU A 165 8.48 -16.90 -14.02
N ASN A 166 9.10 -16.36 -12.96
CA ASN A 166 9.54 -14.96 -12.93
C ASN A 166 10.53 -14.66 -14.07
N ASP A 167 11.50 -15.55 -14.30
CA ASP A 167 12.48 -15.40 -15.38
C ASP A 167 11.86 -15.60 -16.77
N MET A 168 10.89 -16.51 -16.90
CA MET A 168 10.17 -16.73 -18.16
C MET A 168 9.44 -15.47 -18.64
N TYR A 169 8.84 -14.71 -17.71
CA TYR A 169 8.14 -13.47 -18.03
C TYR A 169 8.98 -12.20 -17.78
N ASN A 170 10.23 -12.36 -17.36
CA ASN A 170 11.13 -11.29 -16.92
C ASN A 170 10.42 -10.29 -15.99
N ARG A 171 9.76 -10.82 -14.96
CA ARG A 171 8.83 -10.07 -14.13
C ARG A 171 9.26 -10.14 -12.67
N HIS A 172 10.25 -9.31 -12.34
CA HIS A 172 10.72 -9.10 -10.98
C HIS A 172 10.29 -7.71 -10.52
N TRP A 173 9.82 -7.58 -9.28
CA TRP A 173 9.44 -6.28 -8.73
C TRP A 173 9.68 -6.24 -7.23
N LYS A 174 9.91 -5.03 -6.73
CA LYS A 174 9.95 -4.74 -5.30
C LYS A 174 8.66 -4.08 -4.85
N LEU A 175 8.26 -4.39 -3.63
CA LEU A 175 7.21 -3.67 -2.93
C LEU A 175 7.83 -2.78 -1.84
N GLU A 176 7.41 -1.53 -1.83
CA GLU A 176 7.75 -0.57 -0.79
C GLU A 176 6.46 -0.12 -0.11
N LEU A 177 6.38 -0.32 1.21
CA LEU A 177 5.28 0.14 2.03
C LEU A 177 5.81 1.09 3.10
N GLN A 178 5.35 2.34 3.06
CA GLN A 178 5.67 3.35 4.04
C GLN A 178 4.42 3.78 4.79
N VAL A 179 4.43 3.65 6.12
CA VAL A 179 3.35 4.11 6.99
C VAL A 179 3.87 5.23 7.87
N LYS A 180 3.22 6.38 7.85
CA LYS A 180 3.62 7.59 8.58
C LYS A 180 2.49 8.11 9.46
N CYS A 181 2.83 8.49 10.68
CA CYS A 181 1.94 9.24 11.56
C CYS A 181 2.65 10.48 12.11
N ASN A 182 1.88 11.50 12.46
CA ASN A 182 2.40 12.80 12.90
C ASN A 182 2.06 13.09 14.38
N ASN A 183 2.53 14.23 14.90
CA ASN A 183 2.31 14.70 16.26
C ASN A 183 1.07 15.58 16.44
N GLU A 184 0.40 15.96 15.36
CA GLU A 184 -0.67 16.97 15.37
C GLU A 184 -2.06 16.32 15.32
N SER A 185 -2.18 15.18 14.64
CA SER A 185 -3.44 14.48 14.42
C SER A 185 -3.30 12.96 14.56
N ALA A 186 -4.44 12.29 14.57
CA ALA A 186 -4.54 10.83 14.54
C ALA A 186 -4.51 10.25 13.12
N LEU A 187 -4.24 11.08 12.11
CA LEU A 187 -4.17 10.65 10.72
C LEU A 187 -2.94 9.78 10.49
N VAL A 188 -3.14 8.78 9.63
CA VAL A 188 -2.10 7.89 9.16
C VAL A 188 -2.04 7.99 7.65
N GLU A 189 -0.83 8.26 7.16
CA GLU A 189 -0.47 8.26 5.75
C GLU A 189 0.17 6.92 5.43
N VAL A 190 -0.28 6.26 4.37
CA VAL A 190 0.26 5.02 3.84
C VAL A 190 0.67 5.30 2.39
N ASP A 191 1.87 4.93 2.02
CA ASP A 191 2.42 5.04 0.68
C ASP A 191 2.86 3.62 0.27
N TYR A 192 2.20 3.08 -0.75
CA TYR A 192 2.44 1.75 -1.29
C TYR A 192 2.94 1.89 -2.73
N LYS A 193 4.08 1.28 -3.04
CA LYS A 193 4.69 1.27 -4.36
C LYS A 193 5.06 -0.15 -4.75
N ALA A 194 4.70 -0.53 -5.97
CA ALA A 194 5.24 -1.69 -6.65
C ALA A 194 6.06 -1.20 -7.84
N ILE A 195 7.34 -1.58 -7.87
CA ILE A 195 8.31 -1.06 -8.84
C ILE A 195 9.05 -2.26 -9.44
N PRO A 196 9.08 -2.42 -10.78
CA PRO A 196 9.85 -3.48 -11.43
C PRO A 196 11.35 -3.34 -11.15
N ILE A 197 12.05 -4.48 -11.04
CA ILE A 197 13.51 -4.58 -10.84
C ILE A 197 14.16 -5.02 -12.16
#